data_AF-T0YKD6-F1
#
_entry.id   AF-T0YKD6-F1
#
_cell.length_a   1.000
_cell.length_b   1.000
_cell.length_c   1.000
_cell.angle_alpha   90.00
_cell.angle_beta   90.00
_cell.angle_gamma   90.00
#
_symmetry.space_group_name_H-M   'P 1'
#
loop_
_entity.id
_entity.type
_entity.pdbx_description
1 polymer ?
#
loop_
_entity_poly.entity_id
_entity_poly.type
_entity_poly.pdbx_seq_one_letter_code
_entity_poly.pdbx_strand_id
1 'polypeptide(L)'
;MIQFIAVGTPPDEDGSADLSHVVTAARTIGRYMNARKVVVDKSTVPVGTAEKVSAAIAEELSQRGVKIPYCVVSNPEFLKEGAAVDDFMRPDRIVVGADDAFGIETMRALYAPFQRNHDKLILMDVKSAELTKYAANAMLATRISFMNELALLAERLGADIERVRQGIGSDPRIGYQFL
;
A
#
# COMPACT_ATOMS: atom_id res chain seq x y z
N MET A 1 7.33 -16.45 -11.84
CA MET A 1 5.87 -16.30 -11.66
C MET A 1 5.62 -15.30 -10.53
N ILE A 2 4.67 -14.39 -10.70
CA ILE A 2 4.31 -13.38 -9.70
C ILE A 2 3.05 -13.85 -8.95
N GLN A 3 2.99 -13.65 -7.63
CA GLN A 3 1.84 -13.98 -6.78
C GLN A 3 1.48 -12.76 -5.94
N PHE A 4 0.27 -12.22 -6.10
CA PHE A 4 -0.21 -11.10 -5.29
C PHE A 4 -0.98 -11.63 -4.07
N ILE A 5 -0.58 -11.20 -2.88
CA ILE A 5 -1.36 -11.32 -1.66
C ILE A 5 -2.20 -10.05 -1.52
N ALA A 6 -3.49 -10.17 -1.79
CA ALA A 6 -4.46 -9.07 -1.78
C ALA A 6 -5.70 -9.43 -0.93
N VAL A 7 -5.48 -10.19 0.14
CA VAL A 7 -6.52 -10.56 1.11
C VAL A 7 -6.80 -9.39 2.07
N GLY A 8 -7.97 -9.37 2.68
CA GLY A 8 -8.32 -8.38 3.69
C GLY A 8 -7.46 -8.52 4.96
N THR A 9 -7.25 -7.39 5.63
CA THR A 9 -6.52 -7.25 6.89
C THR A 9 -7.42 -6.47 7.86
N PRO A 10 -8.52 -7.09 8.34
CA PRO A 10 -9.44 -6.43 9.26
C PRO A 10 -8.73 -6.06 10.57
N PRO A 11 -9.25 -5.09 11.33
CA PRO A 11 -8.72 -4.79 12.65
C PRO A 11 -9.02 -5.93 13.64
N ASP A 12 -8.05 -6.24 14.50
CA ASP A 12 -8.19 -7.08 15.69
C ASP A 12 -8.91 -6.33 16.83
N GLU A 13 -9.21 -7.03 17.93
CA GLU A 13 -9.90 -6.46 19.10
C GLU A 13 -9.16 -5.26 19.73
N ASP A 14 -7.84 -5.21 19.60
CA ASP A 14 -6.98 -4.12 20.08
C ASP A 14 -6.77 -3.01 19.04
N GLY A 15 -7.38 -3.13 17.85
CA GLY A 15 -7.25 -2.21 16.73
C GLY A 15 -6.00 -2.41 15.87
N SER A 16 -5.15 -3.39 16.16
CA SER A 16 -4.05 -3.78 15.28
C SER A 16 -4.58 -4.50 14.03
N ALA A 17 -3.75 -4.64 12.98
CA ALA A 17 -4.19 -5.32 11.76
C ALA A 17 -4.04 -6.84 11.88
N ASP A 18 -5.12 -7.60 11.63
CA ASP A 18 -5.07 -9.06 11.56
C ASP A 18 -4.30 -9.50 10.31
N LEU A 19 -3.18 -10.19 10.53
CA LEU A 19 -2.31 -10.72 9.48
C LEU A 19 -2.51 -12.23 9.22
N SER A 20 -3.47 -12.86 9.89
CA SER A 20 -3.72 -14.30 9.81
C SER A 20 -3.92 -14.77 8.36
N HIS A 21 -4.71 -14.02 7.59
CA HIS A 21 -4.99 -14.31 6.18
C HIS A 21 -3.75 -14.12 5.29
N VAL A 22 -2.97 -13.07 5.52
CA VAL A 22 -1.73 -12.77 4.79
C VAL A 22 -0.71 -13.89 5.03
N VAL A 23 -0.49 -14.27 6.29
CA VAL A 23 0.43 -15.34 6.67
C VAL A 23 -0.05 -16.70 6.14
N THR A 24 -1.35 -16.97 6.16
CA THR A 24 -1.91 -18.22 5.62
C THR A 24 -1.70 -18.31 4.10
N ALA A 25 -1.88 -17.21 3.37
CA ALA A 25 -1.59 -17.13 1.94
C ALA A 25 -0.09 -17.36 1.67
N ALA A 26 0.78 -16.73 2.45
CA ALA A 26 2.23 -16.90 2.36
C ALA A 26 2.66 -18.36 2.61
N ARG A 27 2.12 -19.02 3.65
CA ARG A 27 2.36 -20.45 3.91
C ARG A 27 1.89 -21.32 2.75
N THR A 28 0.71 -21.05 2.20
CA THR A 28 0.18 -21.79 1.05
C THR A 28 1.11 -21.67 -0.17
N ILE A 29 1.63 -20.47 -0.45
CA ILE A 29 2.62 -20.26 -1.50
C ILE A 29 3.88 -21.09 -1.21
N GLY A 30 4.44 -20.99 0.01
CA GLY A 30 5.63 -21.72 0.42
C GLY A 30 5.47 -23.25 0.35
N ARG A 31 4.27 -23.76 0.66
CA ARG A 31 3.95 -25.20 0.61
C ARG A 31 3.94 -25.76 -0.81
N TYR A 32 3.40 -25.00 -1.76
CA TYR A 32 3.17 -25.51 -3.13
C TYR A 32 4.13 -24.97 -4.18
N MET A 33 4.97 -23.98 -3.87
CA MET A 33 5.89 -23.43 -4.86
C MET A 33 6.94 -24.45 -5.31
N ASN A 34 7.19 -24.52 -6.62
CA ASN A 34 8.12 -25.46 -7.25
C ASN A 34 9.16 -24.76 -8.15
N ALA A 35 9.15 -23.43 -8.19
CA ALA A 35 10.03 -22.60 -8.99
C ALA A 35 10.16 -21.21 -8.34
N ARG A 36 11.13 -20.40 -8.82
CA ARG A 36 11.35 -19.05 -8.32
C ARG A 36 10.09 -18.18 -8.42
N LYS A 37 9.76 -17.45 -7.36
CA LYS A 37 8.59 -16.56 -7.31
C LYS A 37 8.92 -15.15 -6.81
N VAL A 38 8.13 -14.19 -7.29
CA VAL A 38 7.96 -12.88 -6.67
C VAL A 38 6.64 -12.92 -5.93
N VAL A 39 6.66 -12.75 -4.61
CA VAL A 39 5.47 -12.65 -3.77
C VAL A 39 5.25 -11.17 -3.47
N VAL A 40 4.09 -10.66 -3.80
CA VAL A 40 3.78 -9.23 -3.76
C VAL A 40 2.69 -8.98 -2.73
N ASP A 41 3.04 -8.31 -1.64
CA ASP A 41 2.10 -7.86 -0.63
C ASP A 41 1.41 -6.59 -1.14
N LYS A 42 0.14 -6.73 -1.54
CA LYS A 42 -0.73 -5.64 -1.99
C LYS A 42 -1.73 -5.22 -0.90
N SER A 43 -2.06 -6.13 0.02
CA SER A 43 -2.85 -5.85 1.21
C SER A 43 -2.28 -4.65 2.00
N THR A 44 -3.15 -3.90 2.68
CA THR A 44 -2.71 -2.83 3.58
C THR A 44 -2.18 -3.46 4.86
N VAL A 45 -0.86 -3.54 5.00
CA VAL A 45 -0.20 -4.27 6.09
C VAL A 45 0.78 -3.40 6.86
N PRO A 46 0.89 -3.55 8.20
CA PRO A 46 1.84 -2.79 9.01
C PRO A 46 3.29 -3.02 8.56
N VAL A 47 4.16 -2.07 8.89
CA VAL A 47 5.60 -2.17 8.62
C VAL A 47 6.18 -3.44 9.25
N GLY A 48 6.97 -4.18 8.48
CA GLY A 48 7.57 -5.47 8.86
C GLY A 48 6.71 -6.69 8.50
N THR A 49 5.59 -6.52 7.79
CA THR A 49 4.76 -7.67 7.39
C THR A 49 5.42 -8.49 6.30
N ALA A 50 6.12 -7.87 5.37
CA ALA A 50 6.90 -8.58 4.36
C ALA A 50 7.95 -9.54 4.97
N GLU A 51 8.53 -9.18 6.13
CA GLU A 51 9.45 -10.06 6.87
C GLU A 51 8.70 -11.29 7.42
N LYS A 52 7.48 -11.11 7.95
CA LYS A 52 6.62 -12.21 8.41
C LYS A 52 6.21 -13.13 7.25
N VAL A 53 5.87 -12.55 6.10
CA VAL A 53 5.57 -13.30 4.86
C VAL A 53 6.77 -14.11 4.41
N SER A 54 7.96 -13.50 4.39
CA SER A 54 9.21 -14.19 4.05
C SER A 54 9.50 -15.33 5.03
N ALA A 55 9.35 -15.10 6.33
CA ALA A 55 9.56 -16.13 7.35
C ALA A 55 8.60 -17.31 7.18
N ALA A 56 7.31 -17.05 6.92
CA ALA A 56 6.31 -18.08 6.69
C ALA A 56 6.61 -18.94 5.45
N ILE A 57 7.06 -18.31 4.34
CA ILE A 57 7.48 -19.03 3.14
C ILE A 57 8.74 -19.87 3.42
N ALA A 58 9.73 -19.30 4.10
CA ALA A 58 10.97 -19.98 4.45
C ALA A 58 10.73 -21.23 5.30
N GLU A 59 9.80 -21.15 6.27
CA GLU A 59 9.44 -22.26 7.14
C GLU A 59 8.87 -23.45 6.34
N GLU A 60 7.90 -23.20 5.45
CA GLU A 60 7.30 -24.28 4.63
C GLU A 60 8.32 -24.88 3.65
N LEU A 61 9.23 -24.07 3.08
CA LEU A 61 10.32 -24.57 2.25
C LEU A 61 11.28 -25.47 3.03
N SER A 62 11.62 -25.08 4.27
CA SER A 62 12.44 -25.86 5.18
C SER A 62 11.79 -27.19 5.55
N GLN A 63 10.50 -27.18 5.90
CA GLN A 63 9.72 -28.40 6.19
C GLN A 63 9.69 -29.37 5.01
N ARG A 64 9.66 -28.84 3.78
CA ARG A 64 9.73 -29.62 2.54
C ARG A 64 11.14 -30.09 2.18
N GLY A 65 12.17 -29.62 2.87
CA GLY A 65 13.57 -29.93 2.56
C GLY A 65 14.04 -29.38 1.20
N VAL A 66 13.42 -28.31 0.68
CA VAL A 66 13.77 -27.72 -0.62
C VAL A 66 14.30 -26.30 -0.48
N LYS A 67 15.22 -25.92 -1.36
CA LYS A 67 15.73 -24.54 -1.48
C LYS A 67 15.27 -23.94 -2.80
N ILE A 68 14.23 -23.14 -2.74
CA ILE A 68 13.68 -22.45 -3.92
C ILE A 68 13.82 -20.95 -3.66
N PRO A 69 14.51 -20.18 -4.53
CA PRO A 69 14.66 -18.76 -4.34
C PRO A 69 13.31 -18.04 -4.50
N TYR A 70 13.10 -16.99 -3.72
CA TYR A 70 11.94 -16.11 -3.84
C TYR A 70 12.32 -14.71 -3.36
N CYS A 71 11.47 -13.73 -3.66
CA CYS A 71 11.54 -12.39 -3.09
C CYS A 71 10.15 -11.96 -2.64
N VAL A 72 10.10 -11.16 -1.57
CA VAL A 72 8.88 -10.53 -1.07
C VAL A 72 8.96 -9.05 -1.39
N VAL A 73 7.91 -8.51 -2.00
CA VAL A 73 7.82 -7.14 -2.48
C VAL A 73 6.59 -6.49 -1.86
N SER A 74 6.71 -5.24 -1.40
CA SER A 74 5.56 -4.43 -1.01
C SER A 74 5.07 -3.62 -2.20
N ASN A 75 3.78 -3.73 -2.54
CA ASN A 75 3.15 -2.93 -3.60
C ASN A 75 1.75 -2.49 -3.14
N PRO A 76 1.68 -1.50 -2.25
CA PRO A 76 0.41 -1.04 -1.71
C PRO A 76 -0.51 -0.52 -2.81
N GLU A 77 -1.81 -0.69 -2.60
CA GLU A 77 -2.84 -0.11 -3.46
C GLU A 77 -3.24 1.30 -2.99
N PHE A 78 -3.73 2.15 -3.89
CA PHE A 78 -4.23 3.50 -3.57
C PHE A 78 -5.58 3.77 -4.27
N LEU A 79 -6.41 2.72 -4.37
CA LEU A 79 -7.67 2.73 -5.08
C LEU A 79 -8.77 3.31 -4.18
N LYS A 80 -9.68 4.09 -4.77
CA LYS A 80 -10.91 4.53 -4.09
C LYS A 80 -12.03 3.55 -4.40
N GLU A 81 -12.84 3.24 -3.38
CA GLU A 81 -14.05 2.46 -3.56
C GLU A 81 -15.00 3.18 -4.52
N GLY A 82 -15.57 2.45 -5.49
CA GLY A 82 -16.40 3.02 -6.56
C GLY A 82 -15.64 3.58 -7.78
N ALA A 83 -14.32 3.75 -7.72
CA ALA A 83 -13.48 4.22 -8.85
C ALA A 83 -12.27 3.30 -9.12
N ALA A 84 -12.25 2.11 -8.52
CA ALA A 84 -11.07 1.24 -8.47
C ALA A 84 -10.51 0.83 -9.84
N VAL A 85 -11.36 0.63 -10.86
CA VAL A 85 -10.90 0.27 -12.21
C VAL A 85 -10.13 1.42 -12.85
N ASP A 86 -10.68 2.64 -12.79
CA ASP A 86 -10.04 3.82 -13.38
C ASP A 86 -8.76 4.19 -12.63
N ASP A 87 -8.78 4.15 -11.29
CA ASP A 87 -7.60 4.40 -10.46
C ASP A 87 -6.49 3.37 -10.74
N PHE A 88 -6.84 2.09 -10.99
CA PHE A 88 -5.87 1.05 -11.32
C PHE A 88 -5.30 1.23 -12.73
N MET A 89 -6.14 1.58 -13.72
CA MET A 89 -5.72 1.74 -15.11
C MET A 89 -4.96 3.04 -15.35
N ARG A 90 -5.19 4.06 -14.52
CA ARG A 90 -4.57 5.40 -14.62
C ARG A 90 -4.11 5.90 -13.25
N PRO A 91 -3.18 5.21 -12.58
CA PRO A 91 -2.74 5.61 -11.25
C PRO A 91 -1.97 6.93 -11.31
N ASP A 92 -2.04 7.73 -10.25
CA ASP A 92 -1.16 8.92 -10.12
C ASP A 92 0.31 8.48 -9.99
N ARG A 93 0.54 7.40 -9.24
CA ARG A 93 1.83 6.79 -8.93
C ARG A 93 1.66 5.31 -8.59
N ILE A 94 2.71 4.53 -8.77
CA ILE A 94 2.81 3.11 -8.41
C ILE A 94 3.98 2.98 -7.45
N VAL A 95 3.71 2.65 -6.18
CA VAL A 95 4.74 2.45 -5.16
C VAL A 95 5.16 0.99 -5.14
N VAL A 96 6.46 0.72 -5.21
CA VAL A 96 7.03 -0.63 -5.10
C VAL A 96 8.22 -0.61 -4.15
N GLY A 97 8.12 -1.38 -3.07
CA GLY A 97 9.20 -1.66 -2.13
C GLY A 97 9.83 -3.02 -2.45
N ALA A 98 11.11 -3.05 -2.80
CA ALA A 98 11.83 -4.28 -3.10
C ALA A 98 13.33 -4.14 -2.82
N ASP A 99 13.93 -5.14 -2.18
CA ASP A 99 15.34 -5.10 -1.76
C ASP A 99 16.30 -5.87 -2.69
N ASP A 100 15.77 -6.64 -3.65
CA ASP A 100 16.56 -7.42 -4.61
C ASP A 100 16.30 -7.02 -6.07
N ALA A 101 17.36 -7.12 -6.89
CA ALA A 101 17.32 -6.75 -8.30
C ALA A 101 16.26 -7.53 -9.10
N PHE A 102 16.04 -8.81 -8.77
CA PHE A 102 15.07 -9.62 -9.50
C PHE A 102 13.63 -9.19 -9.21
N GLY A 103 13.31 -8.88 -7.94
CA GLY A 103 12.04 -8.26 -7.57
C GLY A 103 11.83 -6.93 -8.29
N ILE A 104 12.82 -6.05 -8.27
CA ILE A 104 12.77 -4.73 -8.93
C ILE A 104 12.53 -4.85 -10.44
N GLU A 105 13.34 -5.64 -11.13
CA GLU A 105 13.25 -5.84 -12.59
C GLU A 105 11.92 -6.47 -12.99
N THR A 106 11.46 -7.47 -12.22
CA THR A 106 10.17 -8.11 -12.48
C THR A 106 9.01 -7.13 -12.33
N MET A 107 9.01 -6.29 -11.28
CA MET A 107 7.95 -5.30 -11.05
C MET A 107 8.00 -4.16 -12.07
N ARG A 108 9.19 -3.73 -12.51
CA ARG A 108 9.35 -2.79 -13.61
C ARG A 108 8.76 -3.34 -14.90
N ALA A 109 9.06 -4.58 -15.25
CA ALA A 109 8.52 -5.23 -16.44
C ALA A 109 6.99 -5.38 -16.37
N LEU A 110 6.47 -5.74 -15.19
CA LEU A 110 5.02 -5.86 -14.95
C LEU A 110 4.29 -4.52 -15.19
N TYR A 111 4.85 -3.42 -14.70
CA TYR A 111 4.20 -2.10 -14.76
C TYR A 111 4.55 -1.25 -15.98
N ALA A 112 5.53 -1.65 -16.80
CA ALA A 112 5.92 -0.93 -18.01
C ALA A 112 4.74 -0.54 -18.94
N PRO A 113 3.70 -1.38 -19.15
CA PRO A 113 2.56 -1.01 -19.98
C PRO A 113 1.76 0.20 -19.45
N PHE A 114 1.79 0.46 -18.14
CA PHE A 114 1.03 1.53 -17.48
C PHE A 114 1.80 2.85 -17.40
N GLN A 115 3.06 2.89 -17.89
CA GLN A 115 3.98 4.02 -17.76
C GLN A 115 4.31 4.68 -19.10
N ARG A 116 3.53 4.43 -20.16
CA ARG A 116 3.86 4.88 -21.54
C ARG A 116 4.05 6.38 -21.71
N ASN A 117 3.40 7.20 -20.87
CA ASN A 117 3.45 8.65 -21.00
C ASN A 117 4.42 9.28 -20.01
N HIS A 118 4.44 8.83 -18.74
CA HIS A 118 5.27 9.35 -17.66
C HIS A 118 5.75 8.19 -16.76
N ASP A 119 6.98 8.30 -16.22
CA ASP A 119 7.44 7.40 -15.18
C ASP A 119 6.62 7.63 -13.91
N LYS A 120 5.83 6.62 -13.55
CA LYS A 120 4.95 6.63 -12.38
C LYS A 120 5.45 5.69 -11.29
N LEU A 121 6.55 4.97 -11.52
CA LEU A 121 7.06 3.99 -10.58
C LEU A 121 7.95 4.66 -9.55
N ILE A 122 7.55 4.56 -8.29
CA ILE A 122 8.36 4.99 -7.16
C ILE A 122 8.92 3.74 -6.50
N LEU A 123 10.20 3.46 -6.75
CA LEU A 123 10.93 2.39 -6.11
C LEU A 123 11.55 2.85 -4.79
N MET A 124 11.47 1.99 -3.79
CA MET A 124 12.04 2.21 -2.45
C MET A 124 12.33 0.87 -1.76
N ASP A 125 12.82 0.89 -0.54
CA ASP A 125 12.90 -0.30 0.30
C ASP A 125 11.50 -0.77 0.75
N VAL A 126 11.41 -2.03 1.17
CA VAL A 126 10.13 -2.66 1.52
C VAL A 126 9.42 -1.94 2.67
N LYS A 127 10.14 -1.55 3.73
CA LYS A 127 9.56 -0.88 4.90
C LYS A 127 9.03 0.51 4.57
N SER A 128 9.76 1.26 3.74
CA SER A 128 9.30 2.55 3.24
C SER A 128 8.00 2.44 2.43
N ALA A 129 7.86 1.39 1.62
CA ALA A 129 6.62 1.16 0.86
C ALA A 129 5.43 0.81 1.77
N GLU A 130 5.62 -0.06 2.76
CA GLU A 130 4.60 -0.38 3.77
C GLU A 130 4.16 0.90 4.51
N LEU A 131 5.13 1.70 4.99
CA LEU A 131 4.85 2.95 5.71
C LEU A 131 4.13 3.98 4.84
N THR A 132 4.48 4.09 3.56
CA THR A 132 3.88 5.06 2.64
C THR A 132 2.36 4.92 2.56
N LYS A 133 1.83 3.70 2.59
CA LYS A 133 0.38 3.46 2.57
C LYS A 133 -0.31 4.03 3.82
N TYR A 134 0.26 3.76 5.00
CA TYR A 134 -0.26 4.28 6.26
C TYR A 134 -0.16 5.80 6.33
N ALA A 135 0.99 6.36 5.96
CA ALA A 135 1.23 7.79 5.96
C ALA A 135 0.25 8.53 5.03
N ALA A 136 -0.02 7.99 3.83
CA ALA A 136 -0.97 8.57 2.89
C ALA A 136 -2.39 8.58 3.46
N ASN A 137 -2.88 7.43 3.96
CA ASN A 137 -4.22 7.34 4.54
C ASN A 137 -4.37 8.21 5.80
N ALA A 138 -3.36 8.22 6.67
CA ALA A 138 -3.35 9.06 7.87
C ALA A 138 -3.41 10.55 7.52
N MET A 139 -2.61 11.01 6.55
CA MET A 139 -2.62 12.40 6.10
C MET A 139 -4.00 12.82 5.56
N LEU A 140 -4.63 11.98 4.74
CA LEU A 140 -5.97 12.26 4.21
C LEU A 140 -7.01 12.36 5.34
N ALA A 141 -6.97 11.44 6.30
CA ALA A 141 -7.84 11.47 7.48
C ALA A 141 -7.59 12.73 8.33
N THR A 142 -6.33 13.10 8.56
CA THR A 142 -5.95 14.31 9.33
C THR A 142 -6.49 15.58 8.68
N ARG A 143 -6.43 15.71 7.35
CA ARG A 143 -6.95 16.90 6.67
C ARG A 143 -8.47 17.05 6.84
N ILE A 144 -9.20 15.95 6.71
CA ILE A 144 -10.66 15.93 6.94
C ILE A 144 -10.98 16.29 8.39
N SER A 145 -10.33 15.63 9.35
CA SER A 145 -10.55 15.90 10.79
C SER A 145 -10.19 17.34 11.15
N PHE A 146 -9.11 17.88 10.60
CA PHE A 146 -8.71 19.27 10.80
C PHE A 146 -9.76 20.26 10.30
N MET A 147 -10.33 20.01 9.11
CA MET A 147 -11.38 20.86 8.56
C MET A 147 -12.70 20.74 9.32
N ASN A 148 -13.05 19.55 9.83
CA ASN A 148 -14.21 19.36 10.70
C ASN A 148 -14.09 20.17 12.01
N GLU A 149 -12.92 20.16 12.66
CA GLU A 149 -12.67 20.97 13.86
C GLU A 149 -12.75 22.47 13.56
N LEU A 150 -12.20 22.91 12.41
CA LEU A 150 -12.34 24.30 11.96
C LEU A 150 -13.78 24.69 11.66
N ALA A 151 -14.62 23.77 11.15
CA ALA A 151 -16.03 24.02 10.91
C ALA A 151 -16.78 24.31 12.21
N LEU A 152 -16.54 23.51 13.25
CA LEU A 152 -17.11 23.73 14.58
C LEU A 152 -16.67 25.06 15.20
N LEU A 153 -15.42 25.46 14.96
CA LEU A 153 -14.92 26.77 15.38
C LEU A 153 -15.56 27.91 14.58
N ALA A 154 -15.70 27.75 13.26
CA ALA A 154 -16.31 28.73 12.37
C ALA A 154 -17.77 29.03 12.77
N GLU A 155 -18.55 28.00 13.14
CA GLU A 155 -19.92 28.17 13.66
C GLU A 155 -19.98 29.08 14.89
N ARG A 156 -19.04 28.90 15.83
CA ARG A 156 -18.97 29.71 17.06
C ARG A 156 -18.52 31.15 16.79
N LEU A 157 -17.73 31.37 15.75
CA LEU A 157 -17.20 32.67 15.37
C LEU A 157 -18.08 33.40 14.34
N GLY A 158 -19.12 32.77 13.80
CA GLY A 158 -19.95 33.32 12.72
C GLY A 158 -19.23 33.42 11.37
N ALA A 159 -18.23 32.54 11.13
CA ALA A 159 -17.49 32.47 9.87
C ALA A 159 -18.06 31.38 8.93
N ASP A 160 -17.85 31.54 7.62
CA ASP A 160 -18.24 30.54 6.61
C ASP A 160 -17.05 29.61 6.31
N ILE A 161 -17.18 28.34 6.70
CA ILE A 161 -16.13 27.34 6.52
C ILE A 161 -15.79 27.09 5.04
N GLU A 162 -16.74 27.23 4.11
CA GLU A 162 -16.46 27.05 2.68
C GLU A 162 -15.58 28.17 2.13
N ARG A 163 -15.75 29.40 2.64
CA ARG A 163 -14.86 30.53 2.30
C ARG A 163 -13.47 30.31 2.85
N VAL A 164 -13.35 29.80 4.08
CA VAL A 164 -12.05 29.44 4.68
C VAL A 164 -11.38 28.33 3.87
N ARG A 165 -12.11 27.28 3.50
CA ARG A 165 -11.64 26.17 2.66
C ARG A 165 -11.10 26.64 1.32
N GLN A 166 -11.81 27.54 0.64
CA GLN A 166 -11.34 28.17 -0.61
C GLN A 166 -10.08 29.01 -0.40
N GLY A 167 -10.02 29.76 0.71
CA GLY A 167 -8.87 30.56 1.08
C GLY A 167 -7.62 29.72 1.27
N ILE A 168 -7.65 28.72 2.16
CA ILE A 168 -6.47 27.88 2.44
C ILE A 168 -6.14 26.94 1.28
N GLY A 169 -7.15 26.43 0.56
CA GLY A 169 -6.95 25.49 -0.55
C GLY A 169 -6.29 26.12 -1.77
N SER A 170 -6.36 27.45 -1.91
CA SER A 170 -5.68 28.19 -2.97
C SER A 170 -4.16 28.21 -2.83
N ASP A 171 -3.64 27.90 -1.64
CA ASP A 171 -2.21 27.71 -1.43
C ASP A 171 -1.77 26.36 -2.02
N PRO A 172 -0.88 26.33 -3.03
CA PRO A 172 -0.46 25.08 -3.67
C PRO A 172 0.30 24.13 -2.73
N ARG A 173 0.78 24.61 -1.57
CA ARG A 173 1.38 23.76 -0.52
C ARG A 173 0.33 22.95 0.25
N ILE A 174 -0.94 23.38 0.22
CA ILE A 174 -2.07 22.73 0.88
C ILE A 174 -2.93 21.99 -0.16
N GLY A 175 -3.31 22.67 -1.25
CA GLY A 175 -4.17 22.15 -2.30
C GLY A 175 -5.64 21.97 -1.89
N TYR A 176 -6.52 21.84 -2.89
CA TYR A 176 -7.98 21.83 -2.69
C TYR A 176 -8.60 20.49 -2.27
N GLN A 177 -7.91 19.37 -2.50
CA GLN A 177 -8.49 18.05 -2.30
C GLN A 177 -8.52 17.68 -0.80
N PHE A 178 -9.56 16.97 -0.37
CA PHE A 178 -9.75 16.51 1.02
C PHE A 178 -9.66 17.64 2.05
N LEU A 179 -10.29 18.78 1.77
CA LEU A 179 -10.54 19.88 2.71
C LEU A 179 -12.05 20.09 2.87
#